data_AF-A0A433BDP7-F1
#
_entry.id   AF-A0A433BDP7-F1
#
_cell.length_a   1.000
_cell.length_b   1.000
_cell.length_c   1.000
_cell.angle_alpha   90.00
_cell.angle_beta   90.00
_cell.angle_gamma   90.00
#
_symmetry.space_group_name_H-M   'P 1'
#
loop_
_entity.id
_entity.type
_entity.pdbx_description
1 polymer ?
#
loop_
_entity_poly.entity_id
_entity_poly.type
_entity_poly.pdbx_seq_one_letter_code
_entity_poly.pdbx_strand_id
1 'polypeptide(L)'
;MYNPDRPSVLPIRQGVSPSCVAVPAGPWPTLLDFLVHRLPKVSREDWVQRMARGDVVCERGRPVTPDRPFEHSIRLFYYRELASEPQIPFEVGVVYQDEHLLVADKPHFMPVTPGGRYLHETLLVRLKHQLGIATLSPIHRIDRETAGLVLFSVDPASRGAYQALFREREVSKRYEAIAPWRPELSFPIRRQSRIVEDPAQFFRCCEVPGEPNADSTVEVLEVRGELALYQLSPVTGKRHQLRVHMNALGLPILDDHFYPVVNDPPEGDYSQPLRLLARALAFDDPVTGQARHFLSRLSLHWPTKPGA
;
A
#
# COMPACT_ATOMS: atom_id res chain seq x y z
N MET A 1 -3.25 14.69 -10.03
CA MET A 1 -4.35 15.60 -10.44
C MET A 1 -5.68 15.01 -9.99
N TYR A 2 -6.06 15.25 -8.74
CA TYR A 2 -7.43 15.10 -8.27
C TYR A 2 -8.04 16.50 -8.36
N ASN A 3 -9.08 16.68 -9.17
CA ASN A 3 -9.80 17.95 -9.27
C ASN A 3 -11.14 17.76 -8.52
N PRO A 4 -11.34 18.42 -7.36
CA PRO A 4 -12.56 18.30 -6.55
C PRO A 4 -13.81 18.88 -7.22
N ASP A 5 -13.66 19.75 -8.23
CA ASP A 5 -14.77 20.43 -8.91
C ASP A 5 -15.34 19.65 -10.10
N ARG A 6 -14.79 18.46 -10.41
CA ARG A 6 -15.41 17.59 -11.41
C ARG A 6 -16.47 16.73 -10.72
N PRO A 7 -17.77 16.86 -11.06
CA PRO A 7 -18.76 15.90 -10.60
C PRO A 7 -18.25 14.49 -10.93
N SER A 8 -18.31 13.57 -9.97
CA SER A 8 -17.82 12.21 -10.19
C SER A 8 -18.65 11.60 -11.31
N VAL A 9 -18.02 11.46 -12.48
CA VAL A 9 -18.65 10.98 -13.72
C VAL A 9 -19.33 9.62 -13.50
N LEU A 10 -18.75 8.82 -12.59
CA LEU A 10 -19.37 7.63 -12.01
C LEU A 10 -19.27 7.72 -10.48
N PRO A 11 -20.29 7.23 -9.74
CA PRO A 11 -20.25 7.17 -8.29
C PRO A 11 -19.22 6.14 -7.79
N ILE A 12 -19.01 6.08 -6.47
CA ILE A 12 -18.29 4.96 -5.85
C ILE A 12 -19.24 3.77 -5.69
N ARG A 13 -18.75 2.55 -5.92
CA ARG A 13 -19.50 1.30 -5.68
C ARG A 13 -18.76 0.44 -4.68
N GLN A 14 -19.38 0.14 -3.54
CA GLN A 14 -18.80 -0.72 -2.51
C GLN A 14 -17.35 -0.34 -2.12
N GLY A 15 -17.09 0.97 -2.00
CA GLY A 15 -15.75 1.52 -1.71
C GLY A 15 -14.79 1.60 -2.90
N VAL A 16 -15.13 1.01 -4.06
CA VAL A 16 -14.34 1.08 -5.31
C VAL A 16 -14.63 2.36 -6.07
N SER A 17 -13.60 3.17 -6.30
CA SER A 17 -13.66 4.35 -7.16
C SER A 17 -13.51 3.97 -8.63
N PRO A 18 -14.15 4.71 -9.56
CA PRO A 18 -13.98 4.47 -10.99
C PRO A 18 -12.53 4.69 -11.41
N SER A 19 -12.03 3.78 -12.24
CA SER A 19 -10.77 3.94 -12.97
C SER A 19 -10.97 4.94 -14.10
N CYS A 20 -9.90 5.67 -14.45
CA CYS A 20 -9.90 6.65 -15.52
C CYS A 20 -8.77 6.30 -16.50
N VAL A 21 -9.10 6.23 -17.79
CA VAL A 21 -8.12 6.11 -18.87
C VAL A 21 -8.24 7.32 -19.79
N ALA A 22 -7.12 8.00 -20.02
CA ALA A 22 -7.04 9.04 -21.04
C ALA A 22 -6.88 8.38 -22.41
N VAL A 23 -7.60 8.89 -23.41
CA VAL A 23 -7.55 8.38 -24.78
C VAL A 23 -6.56 9.23 -25.58
N PRO A 24 -5.34 8.73 -25.87
CA PRO A 24 -4.38 9.45 -26.70
C PRO A 24 -4.83 9.44 -28.17
N ALA A 25 -4.18 10.22 -29.03
CA ALA A 25 -4.35 10.06 -30.48
C ALA A 25 -3.88 8.66 -30.92
N GLY A 26 -4.56 8.07 -31.90
CA GLY A 26 -4.13 6.80 -32.50
C GLY A 26 -5.10 6.26 -33.55
N PRO A 27 -4.76 5.13 -34.17
CA PRO A 27 -5.43 4.63 -35.37
C PRO A 27 -6.55 3.61 -35.07
N TRP A 28 -7.16 3.66 -33.88
CA TRP A 28 -8.22 2.71 -33.52
C TRP A 28 -9.53 3.09 -34.23
N PRO A 29 -10.31 2.12 -34.74
CA PRO A 29 -11.61 2.42 -35.35
C PRO A 29 -12.65 2.88 -34.32
N THR A 30 -12.71 2.21 -33.16
CA THR A 30 -13.69 2.49 -32.08
C THR A 30 -13.00 2.71 -30.73
N LEU A 31 -13.73 3.28 -29.77
CA LEU A 31 -13.28 3.35 -28.38
C LEU A 31 -13.15 1.96 -27.74
N LEU A 32 -13.91 0.97 -28.19
CA LEU A 32 -13.76 -0.42 -27.77
C LEU A 32 -12.41 -1.00 -28.22
N ASP A 33 -12.02 -0.78 -29.48
CA ASP A 33 -10.72 -1.23 -29.99
C ASP A 33 -9.56 -0.64 -29.18
N PHE A 34 -9.67 0.65 -28.83
CA PHE A 34 -8.72 1.31 -27.95
C PHE A 34 -8.66 0.65 -26.57
N LEU A 35 -9.81 0.38 -25.92
CA LEU A 35 -9.85 -0.22 -24.59
C LEU A 35 -9.28 -1.64 -24.57
N VAL A 36 -9.61 -2.46 -25.57
CA VAL A 36 -9.07 -3.82 -25.74
C VAL A 36 -7.56 -3.78 -25.91
N HIS A 37 -7.05 -2.87 -26.74
CA HIS A 37 -5.61 -2.72 -26.95
C HIS A 37 -4.88 -2.20 -25.71
N ARG A 38 -5.45 -1.18 -25.04
CA ARG A 38 -4.83 -0.51 -23.90
C ARG A 38 -4.87 -1.36 -22.62
N LEU A 39 -5.89 -2.20 -22.46
CA LEU A 39 -6.16 -3.01 -21.28
C LEU A 39 -6.35 -4.48 -21.69
N PRO A 40 -5.28 -5.15 -22.17
CA PRO A 40 -5.38 -6.49 -22.78
C PRO A 40 -5.75 -7.60 -21.79
N LYS A 41 -5.76 -7.31 -20.48
CA LYS A 41 -6.22 -8.23 -19.44
C LYS A 41 -7.74 -8.34 -19.35
N VAL A 42 -8.49 -7.45 -20.00
CA VAL A 42 -9.95 -7.45 -20.07
C VAL A 42 -10.32 -7.85 -21.50
N SER A 43 -11.13 -8.91 -21.64
CA SER A 43 -11.50 -9.40 -22.97
C SER A 43 -12.42 -8.41 -23.69
N ARG A 44 -12.49 -8.49 -25.02
CA ARG A 44 -13.43 -7.69 -25.82
C ARG A 44 -14.88 -7.94 -25.36
N GLU A 45 -15.22 -9.20 -25.09
CA GLU A 45 -16.56 -9.57 -24.64
C GLU A 45 -16.91 -8.93 -23.30
N ASP A 46 -15.99 -8.95 -22.34
CA ASP A 46 -16.18 -8.31 -21.04
C ASP A 46 -16.37 -6.78 -21.20
N TRP A 47 -15.58 -6.13 -22.07
CA TRP A 47 -15.81 -4.72 -22.39
C TRP A 47 -17.19 -4.44 -22.98
N VAL A 48 -17.65 -5.28 -23.91
CA VAL A 48 -18.99 -5.16 -24.50
C VAL A 48 -20.07 -5.29 -23.43
N GLN A 49 -19.94 -6.26 -22.52
CA GLN A 49 -20.87 -6.43 -21.40
C GLN A 49 -20.87 -5.21 -20.47
N ARG A 50 -19.70 -4.68 -20.10
CA ARG A 50 -19.57 -3.45 -19.29
C ARG A 50 -20.20 -2.24 -19.97
N MET A 51 -19.97 -2.07 -21.27
CA MET A 51 -20.60 -1.00 -22.07
C MET A 51 -22.12 -1.14 -22.11
N ALA A 52 -22.64 -2.36 -22.29
CA ALA A 52 -24.07 -2.64 -22.29
C ALA A 52 -24.74 -2.34 -20.93
N ARG A 53 -24.04 -2.57 -19.82
CA ARG A 53 -24.48 -2.19 -18.46
C ARG A 53 -24.38 -0.69 -18.17
N GLY A 54 -23.78 0.11 -19.07
CA GLY A 54 -23.52 1.52 -18.84
C GLY A 54 -22.36 1.80 -17.87
N ASP A 55 -21.51 0.81 -17.61
CA ASP A 55 -20.38 0.92 -16.67
C ASP A 55 -19.14 1.58 -17.29
N VAL A 56 -19.20 1.93 -18.57
CA VAL A 56 -18.17 2.66 -19.29
C VAL A 56 -18.76 3.97 -19.80
N VAL A 57 -18.24 5.09 -19.30
CA VAL A 57 -18.73 6.43 -19.65
C VAL A 57 -17.60 7.37 -20.04
N CYS A 58 -17.88 8.36 -20.89
CA CYS A 58 -16.92 9.43 -21.17
C CYS A 58 -16.95 10.49 -20.06
N GLU A 59 -16.01 11.45 -20.08
CA GLU A 59 -15.90 12.52 -19.07
C GLU A 59 -17.14 13.41 -18.89
N ARG A 60 -18.11 13.33 -19.80
CA ARG A 60 -19.42 14.01 -19.70
C ARG A 60 -20.51 13.14 -19.06
N GLY A 61 -20.17 11.96 -18.54
CA GLY A 61 -21.12 11.02 -17.93
C GLY A 61 -21.97 10.23 -18.92
N ARG A 62 -21.68 10.32 -20.23
CA ARG A 62 -22.45 9.62 -21.25
C ARG A 62 -21.90 8.20 -21.44
N PRO A 63 -22.76 7.16 -21.45
CA PRO A 63 -22.36 5.81 -21.79
C PRO A 63 -21.62 5.72 -23.13
N VAL A 64 -20.64 4.83 -23.20
CA VAL A 64 -19.91 4.50 -24.42
C VAL A 64 -20.43 3.17 -24.95
N THR A 65 -20.81 3.15 -26.23
CA THR A 65 -21.28 1.94 -26.90
C THR A 65 -20.13 1.27 -27.69
N PRO A 66 -20.21 -0.05 -27.96
CA PRO A 66 -19.18 -0.79 -28.71
C PRO A 66 -18.87 -0.24 -30.11
N ASP A 67 -19.87 0.31 -30.77
CA ASP A 67 -19.83 0.87 -32.14
C ASP A 67 -19.40 2.34 -32.16
N ARG A 68 -19.21 2.97 -30.99
CA ARG A 68 -18.85 4.38 -30.92
C ARG A 68 -17.52 4.64 -31.63
N PRO A 69 -17.49 5.54 -32.64
CA PRO A 69 -16.26 5.91 -33.34
C PRO A 69 -15.18 6.37 -32.37
N PHE A 70 -13.94 6.10 -32.71
CA PHE A 70 -12.80 6.53 -31.93
C PHE A 70 -12.73 8.07 -31.83
N GLU A 71 -12.56 8.56 -30.61
CA GLU A 71 -12.35 9.95 -30.27
C GLU A 71 -11.13 10.04 -29.35
N HIS A 72 -10.19 10.95 -29.65
CA HIS A 72 -9.01 11.17 -28.82
C HIS A 72 -9.17 12.39 -27.91
N SER A 73 -8.21 12.60 -27.01
CA SER A 73 -8.17 13.72 -26.05
C SER A 73 -9.35 13.76 -25.07
N ILE A 74 -10.08 12.65 -24.93
CA ILE A 74 -11.13 12.45 -23.93
C ILE A 74 -10.64 11.53 -22.81
N ARG A 75 -11.46 11.41 -21.76
CA ARG A 75 -11.28 10.42 -20.70
C ARG A 75 -12.45 9.47 -20.65
N LEU A 76 -12.15 8.20 -20.45
CA LEU A 76 -13.13 7.15 -20.20
C LEU A 76 -13.03 6.72 -18.74
N PHE A 77 -14.18 6.52 -18.12
CA PHE A 77 -14.33 6.07 -16.75
C PHE A 77 -15.01 4.70 -16.75
N TYR A 78 -14.48 3.78 -15.94
CA TYR A 78 -14.97 2.41 -15.82
C TYR A 78 -14.65 1.83 -14.44
N TYR A 79 -15.34 0.78 -14.03
CA TYR A 79 -14.96 0.05 -12.81
C TYR A 79 -14.01 -1.09 -13.13
N ARG A 80 -12.99 -1.24 -12.29
CA ARG A 80 -12.18 -2.45 -12.29
C ARG A 80 -13.04 -3.59 -11.73
N GLU A 81 -12.96 -4.76 -12.34
CA GLU A 81 -13.67 -5.97 -11.91
C GLU A 81 -12.68 -7.13 -11.93
N LEU A 82 -12.84 -8.07 -11.01
CA LEU A 82 -12.07 -9.31 -10.92
C LEU A 82 -13.03 -10.48 -11.05
N ALA A 83 -12.66 -11.51 -11.80
CA ALA A 83 -13.49 -12.72 -11.91
C ALA A 83 -13.59 -13.47 -10.58
N SER A 84 -12.51 -13.46 -9.80
CA SER A 84 -12.45 -13.96 -8.44
C SER A 84 -11.44 -13.13 -7.65
N GLU A 85 -11.77 -12.85 -6.39
CA GLU A 85 -10.92 -12.12 -5.46
C GLU A 85 -10.70 -12.97 -4.20
N PRO A 86 -9.45 -13.29 -3.84
CA PRO A 86 -9.16 -14.06 -2.63
C PRO A 86 -9.54 -13.27 -1.38
N GLN A 87 -10.24 -13.92 -0.44
CA GLN A 87 -10.63 -13.31 0.83
C GLN A 87 -9.45 -13.24 1.81
N ILE A 88 -9.35 -12.09 2.49
CA ILE A 88 -8.42 -11.81 3.58
C ILE A 88 -9.20 -11.80 4.90
N PRO A 89 -9.09 -12.84 5.74
CA PRO A 89 -9.94 -13.04 6.91
C PRO A 89 -9.51 -12.21 8.14
N PHE A 90 -9.05 -10.98 7.92
CA PHE A 90 -8.58 -10.09 8.98
C PHE A 90 -9.37 -8.79 9.00
N GLU A 91 -9.80 -8.38 10.19
CA GLU A 91 -10.49 -7.11 10.39
C GLU A 91 -9.53 -5.91 10.35
N VAL A 92 -10.08 -4.76 9.97
CA VAL A 92 -9.35 -3.49 9.97
C VAL A 92 -9.71 -2.70 11.22
N GLY A 93 -8.71 -2.19 11.93
CA GLY A 93 -8.91 -1.29 13.07
C GLY A 93 -8.84 0.17 12.66
N VAL A 94 -9.76 1.02 13.15
CA VAL A 94 -9.60 2.48 13.12
C VAL A 94 -9.04 2.93 14.47
N VAL A 95 -7.86 3.56 14.43
CA VAL A 95 -7.16 4.08 15.61
C VAL A 95 -7.64 5.50 15.93
N TYR A 96 -7.81 6.31 14.89
CA TYR A 96 -8.21 7.71 14.99
C TYR A 96 -8.91 8.17 13.71
N GLN A 97 -9.86 9.09 13.83
CA GLN A 97 -10.49 9.76 12.70
C GLN A 97 -10.96 11.17 13.11
N ASP A 98 -10.64 12.17 12.30
CA ASP A 98 -11.25 13.51 12.33
C ASP A 98 -11.63 13.96 10.91
N GLU A 99 -11.90 15.26 10.74
CA GLU A 99 -12.29 15.85 9.45
C GLU A 99 -11.19 15.80 8.38
N HIS A 100 -9.92 15.73 8.78
CA HIS A 100 -8.78 15.78 7.88
C HIS A 100 -8.10 14.42 7.71
N LEU A 101 -8.02 13.62 8.77
CA LEU A 101 -7.21 12.43 8.87
C LEU A 101 -7.97 11.21 9.36
N LEU A 102 -7.52 10.05 8.89
CA LEU A 102 -7.85 8.76 9.45
C LEU A 102 -6.58 7.95 9.63
N VAL A 103 -6.42 7.34 10.80
CA VAL A 103 -5.33 6.41 11.12
C VAL A 103 -5.94 5.03 11.30
N ALA A 104 -5.46 4.06 10.52
CA ALA A 104 -5.92 2.68 10.58
C ALA A 104 -4.79 1.74 10.99
N ASP A 105 -5.14 0.71 11.74
CA ASP A 105 -4.33 -0.48 11.98
C ASP A 105 -4.59 -1.48 10.86
N LYS A 106 -3.61 -1.61 9.96
CA LYS A 106 -3.65 -2.59 8.87
C LYS A 106 -3.18 -3.95 9.40
N PRO A 107 -3.93 -5.04 9.21
CA PRO A 107 -3.43 -6.37 9.51
C PRO A 107 -2.30 -6.78 8.53
N HIS A 108 -1.58 -7.85 8.88
CA HIS A 108 -0.67 -8.51 7.93
C HIS A 108 -1.44 -9.00 6.69
N PHE A 109 -0.71 -9.23 5.60
CA PHE A 109 -1.22 -9.77 4.33
C PHE A 109 -2.20 -8.90 3.54
N MET A 110 -2.73 -7.82 4.11
CA MET A 110 -3.65 -6.90 3.45
C MET A 110 -2.89 -5.80 2.66
N PRO A 111 -3.16 -5.62 1.36
CA PRO A 111 -2.64 -4.48 0.61
C PRO A 111 -3.30 -3.16 1.05
N VAL A 112 -2.56 -2.05 1.01
CA VAL A 112 -3.14 -0.72 1.32
C VAL A 112 -4.12 -0.28 0.23
N THR A 113 -3.78 -0.52 -1.04
CA THR A 113 -4.54 -0.04 -2.22
C THR A 113 -4.81 -1.16 -3.22
N PRO A 114 -5.88 -1.05 -4.03
CA PRO A 114 -6.18 -1.99 -5.11
C PRO A 114 -4.99 -2.23 -6.04
N GLY A 115 -4.77 -3.50 -6.40
CA GLY A 115 -3.73 -3.91 -7.34
C GLY A 115 -3.64 -5.44 -7.45
N GLY A 116 -3.14 -5.95 -8.59
CA GLY A 116 -2.95 -7.38 -8.78
C GLY A 116 -4.24 -8.18 -8.60
N ARG A 117 -4.28 -9.14 -7.66
CA ARG A 117 -5.47 -9.96 -7.37
C ARG A 117 -6.45 -9.34 -6.37
N TYR A 118 -6.15 -8.15 -5.84
CA TYR A 118 -6.96 -7.49 -4.82
C TYR A 118 -7.56 -6.19 -5.34
N LEU A 119 -8.85 -6.01 -5.10
CA LEU A 119 -9.67 -4.86 -5.37
C LEU A 119 -10.43 -4.44 -4.10
N HIS A 120 -11.39 -5.25 -3.64
CA HIS A 120 -12.17 -4.99 -2.43
C HIS A 120 -11.40 -5.31 -1.15
N GLU A 121 -10.53 -6.30 -1.21
CA GLU A 121 -9.73 -6.84 -0.09
C GLU A 121 -8.47 -6.01 0.14
N THR A 122 -8.65 -4.69 0.18
CA THR A 122 -7.59 -3.72 0.46
C THR A 122 -8.03 -2.76 1.53
N LEU A 123 -7.07 -2.25 2.31
CA LEU A 123 -7.34 -1.35 3.43
C LEU A 123 -8.19 -0.15 3.00
N LEU A 124 -7.82 0.49 1.88
CA LEU A 124 -8.55 1.64 1.34
C LEU A 124 -10.00 1.31 1.01
N VAL A 125 -10.26 0.21 0.27
CA VAL A 125 -11.61 -0.09 -0.20
C VAL A 125 -12.50 -0.55 0.94
N ARG A 126 -11.98 -1.38 1.86
CA ARG A 126 -12.72 -1.78 3.07
C ARG A 126 -13.08 -0.58 3.93
N LEU A 127 -12.14 0.34 4.19
CA LEU A 127 -12.41 1.55 4.96
C LEU A 127 -13.42 2.47 4.27
N LYS A 128 -13.31 2.67 2.95
CA LYS A 128 -14.29 3.45 2.18
C LYS A 128 -15.69 2.86 2.28
N HIS A 129 -15.80 1.54 2.17
CA HIS A 129 -17.06 0.83 2.26
C HIS A 129 -17.65 0.91 3.66
N GLN A 130 -16.85 0.61 4.68
CA GLN A 130 -17.27 0.57 6.09
C GLN A 130 -17.67 1.95 6.62
N LEU A 131 -16.96 3.00 6.23
CA LEU A 131 -17.14 4.35 6.78
C LEU A 131 -17.94 5.29 5.86
N GLY A 132 -18.20 4.89 4.62
CA GLY A 132 -18.91 5.73 3.64
C GLY A 132 -18.10 6.96 3.16
N ILE A 133 -16.79 7.02 3.43
CA ILE A 133 -15.95 8.18 3.12
C ILE A 133 -15.37 8.06 1.71
N ALA A 134 -16.09 8.58 0.72
CA ALA A 134 -15.70 8.48 -0.69
C ALA A 134 -14.33 9.12 -1.02
N THR A 135 -14.01 10.21 -0.32
CA THR A 135 -12.82 11.04 -0.52
C THR A 135 -11.54 10.45 0.09
N LEU A 136 -11.66 9.39 0.89
CA LEU A 136 -10.56 8.76 1.61
C LEU A 136 -9.43 8.39 0.64
N SER A 137 -8.19 8.75 1.01
CA SER A 137 -7.01 8.48 0.18
C SER A 137 -5.78 8.22 1.05
N PRO A 138 -4.97 7.20 0.75
CA PRO A 138 -3.77 6.93 1.54
C PRO A 138 -2.76 8.07 1.37
N ILE A 139 -2.21 8.53 2.49
CA ILE A 139 -1.09 9.51 2.51
C ILE A 139 0.24 8.79 2.30
N HIS A 140 0.38 7.60 2.88
CA HIS A 140 1.51 6.71 2.67
C HIS A 140 1.04 5.25 2.59
N ARG A 141 2.00 4.35 2.33
CA ARG A 141 1.76 2.91 2.25
C ARG A 141 2.84 2.16 3.01
N ILE A 142 2.45 1.01 3.55
CA ILE A 142 3.34 -0.05 4.00
C ILE A 142 3.15 -1.28 3.10
N ASP A 143 4.11 -2.20 3.13
CA ASP A 143 4.04 -3.42 2.33
C ASP A 143 2.84 -4.28 2.74
N ARG A 144 2.41 -5.17 1.84
CA ARG A 144 1.25 -6.03 2.07
C ARG A 144 1.46 -6.90 3.32
N GLU A 145 2.67 -7.43 3.46
CA GLU A 145 3.08 -8.34 4.54
C GLU A 145 3.25 -7.61 5.88
N THR A 146 3.58 -6.32 5.87
CA THR A 146 3.80 -5.51 7.08
C THR A 146 2.47 -5.08 7.71
N ALA A 147 2.29 -5.27 9.02
CA ALA A 147 1.12 -4.75 9.74
C ALA A 147 1.39 -3.36 10.34
N GLY A 148 0.33 -2.72 10.84
CA GLY A 148 0.41 -1.52 11.68
C GLY A 148 -0.18 -0.28 11.03
N LEU A 149 0.25 0.88 11.54
CA LEU A 149 -0.36 2.17 11.24
C LEU A 149 -0.24 2.54 9.75
N VAL A 150 -1.37 2.96 9.18
CA VAL A 150 -1.46 3.62 7.87
C VAL A 150 -2.33 4.87 8.00
N LEU A 151 -1.81 5.98 7.46
CA LEU A 151 -2.45 7.29 7.51
C LEU A 151 -3.18 7.57 6.20
N PHE A 152 -4.41 8.03 6.30
CA PHE A 152 -5.29 8.43 5.21
C PHE A 152 -5.72 9.88 5.39
N SER A 153 -5.87 10.59 4.27
CA SER A 153 -6.54 11.88 4.21
C SER A 153 -8.03 11.63 3.97
N VAL A 154 -8.86 12.26 4.79
CA VAL A 154 -10.32 12.29 4.69
C VAL A 154 -10.73 13.44 3.76
N ASP A 155 -10.16 14.62 3.97
CA ASP A 155 -10.41 15.81 3.17
C ASP A 155 -9.39 15.95 2.00
N PRO A 156 -9.85 16.03 0.75
CA PRO A 156 -8.97 16.27 -0.38
C PRO A 156 -8.24 17.61 -0.36
N ALA A 157 -8.79 18.65 0.28
CA ALA A 157 -8.17 19.98 0.31
C ALA A 157 -6.90 19.98 1.18
N SER A 158 -6.92 19.30 2.32
CA SER A 158 -5.75 19.16 3.21
C SER A 158 -4.75 18.08 2.79
N ARG A 159 -5.12 17.17 1.87
CA ARG A 159 -4.30 16.02 1.44
C ARG A 159 -2.86 16.38 1.08
N GLY A 160 -2.67 17.46 0.33
CA GLY A 160 -1.36 17.87 -0.18
C GLY A 160 -0.38 18.21 0.96
N ALA A 161 -0.88 18.82 2.03
CA ALA A 161 -0.09 19.19 3.20
C ALA A 161 0.39 17.94 3.96
N TYR A 162 -0.49 16.97 4.21
CA TYR A 162 -0.07 15.72 4.87
C TYR A 162 0.87 14.86 4.01
N GLN A 163 0.70 14.86 2.69
CA GLN A 163 1.65 14.19 1.78
C GLN A 163 3.03 14.87 1.78
N ALA A 164 3.08 16.18 2.04
CA ALA A 164 4.33 16.92 2.14
C ALA A 164 5.19 16.41 3.32
N LEU A 165 4.58 16.18 4.49
CA LEU A 165 5.29 15.66 5.67
C LEU A 165 6.11 14.39 5.37
N PHE A 166 5.56 13.44 4.59
CA PHE A 166 6.28 12.21 4.24
C PHE A 166 7.39 12.46 3.20
N ARG A 167 7.16 13.38 2.25
CA ARG A 167 8.15 13.76 1.23
C ARG A 167 9.33 14.50 1.86
N GLU A 168 9.05 15.38 2.81
CA GLU A 168 10.01 16.23 3.54
C GLU A 168 10.61 15.52 4.76
N ARG A 169 10.13 14.30 5.07
CA ARG A 169 10.64 13.42 6.14
C ARG A 169 10.41 13.98 7.55
N GLU A 170 9.33 14.73 7.71
CA GLU A 170 8.89 15.35 8.96
C GLU A 170 8.03 14.39 9.81
N VAL A 171 7.72 13.21 9.27
CA VAL A 171 7.04 12.15 10.03
C VAL A 171 8.06 11.23 10.68
N SER A 172 8.06 11.21 12.01
CA SER A 172 8.74 10.18 12.79
C SER A 172 7.97 8.87 12.69
N LYS A 173 8.65 7.82 12.22
CA LYS A 173 8.10 6.48 12.05
C LYS A 173 8.88 5.51 12.92
N ARG A 174 8.17 4.76 13.76
CA ARG A 174 8.73 3.68 14.55
C ARG A 174 8.13 2.36 14.14
N TYR A 175 8.98 1.39 13.88
CA TYR A 175 8.61 0.02 13.62
C TYR A 175 9.17 -0.89 14.71
N GLU A 176 8.49 -1.99 14.95
CA GLU A 176 8.97 -3.10 15.76
C GLU A 176 9.22 -4.29 14.84
N ALA A 177 10.29 -5.05 15.08
CA ALA A 177 10.58 -6.28 14.36
C ALA A 177 11.13 -7.38 15.27
N ILE A 178 10.76 -8.64 15.03
CA ILE A 178 11.40 -9.79 15.67
C ILE A 178 12.38 -10.42 14.68
N ALA A 179 13.64 -10.55 15.08
CA ALA A 179 14.71 -11.12 14.27
C ALA A 179 15.73 -11.85 15.16
N PRO A 180 16.68 -12.63 14.60
CA PRO A 180 17.74 -13.27 15.37
C PRO A 180 18.50 -12.29 16.28
N TRP A 181 18.89 -12.72 17.46
CA TRP A 181 19.78 -11.97 18.34
C TRP A 181 21.23 -12.22 17.98
N ARG A 182 22.03 -11.15 17.87
CA ARG A 182 23.47 -11.20 17.60
C ARG A 182 24.23 -10.33 18.59
N PRO A 183 24.78 -10.90 19.69
CA PRO A 183 25.50 -10.14 20.70
C PRO A 183 26.80 -9.50 20.20
N GLU A 184 27.33 -9.96 19.05
CA GLU A 184 28.51 -9.40 18.40
C GLU A 184 28.28 -8.03 17.75
N LEU A 185 27.02 -7.64 17.54
CA LEU A 185 26.66 -6.36 16.94
C LEU A 185 26.52 -5.27 18.03
N SER A 186 27.06 -4.08 17.76
CA SER A 186 26.94 -2.93 18.66
C SER A 186 25.78 -2.02 18.25
N PHE A 187 24.75 -1.93 19.08
CA PHE A 187 23.56 -1.10 18.85
C PHE A 187 23.66 0.24 19.61
N PRO A 188 23.05 1.34 19.11
CA PRO A 188 22.26 1.43 17.87
C PRO A 188 23.10 1.33 16.61
N ILE A 189 22.55 0.70 15.57
CA ILE A 189 23.17 0.62 14.24
C ILE A 189 22.41 1.53 13.29
N ARG A 190 23.09 2.52 12.73
CA ARG A 190 22.56 3.27 11.59
C ARG A 190 23.01 2.60 10.29
N ARG A 191 22.06 2.25 9.44
CA ARG A 191 22.32 1.65 8.12
C ARG A 191 21.88 2.59 7.02
N GLN A 192 22.85 3.00 6.20
CA GLN A 192 22.63 3.79 5.00
C GLN A 192 23.10 2.99 3.79
N SER A 193 22.26 2.88 2.77
CA SER A 193 22.62 2.20 1.53
C SER A 193 21.75 2.68 0.36
N ARG A 194 22.13 2.26 -0.84
CA ARG A 194 21.33 2.46 -2.04
C ARG A 194 20.54 1.19 -2.32
N ILE A 195 19.23 1.27 -2.19
CA ILE A 195 18.30 0.19 -2.49
C ILE A 195 17.67 0.40 -3.87
N VAL A 196 17.67 -0.66 -4.68
CA VAL A 196 17.00 -0.71 -5.98
C VAL A 196 16.09 -1.93 -6.08
N GLU A 197 15.20 -1.95 -7.07
CA GLU A 197 14.48 -3.18 -7.44
C GLU A 197 15.48 -4.21 -7.97
N ASP A 198 15.30 -5.47 -7.56
CA ASP A 198 16.14 -6.56 -8.04
C ASP A 198 15.79 -6.88 -9.51
N PRO A 199 16.75 -6.76 -10.46
CA PRO A 199 16.48 -7.01 -11.88
C PRO A 199 16.08 -8.45 -12.19
N ALA A 200 16.55 -9.43 -11.41
CA ALA A 200 16.24 -10.85 -11.61
C ALA A 200 14.92 -11.22 -10.94
N GLN A 201 14.56 -10.55 -9.85
CA GLN A 201 13.35 -10.81 -9.08
C GLN A 201 12.64 -9.50 -8.75
N PHE A 202 11.85 -8.97 -9.69
CA PHE A 202 11.20 -7.64 -9.60
C PHE A 202 10.35 -7.40 -8.33
N PHE A 203 9.92 -8.47 -7.65
CA PHE A 203 9.19 -8.41 -6.39
C PHE A 203 10.11 -8.22 -5.16
N ARG A 204 11.43 -8.25 -5.34
CA ARG A 204 12.45 -7.98 -4.32
C ARG A 204 13.14 -6.64 -4.59
N CYS A 205 13.95 -6.27 -3.62
CA CYS A 205 14.87 -5.15 -3.62
C CYS A 205 16.21 -5.61 -3.06
N CYS A 206 17.30 -5.02 -3.52
CA CYS A 206 18.66 -5.34 -3.08
C CYS A 206 19.47 -4.05 -2.84
N GLU A 207 20.52 -4.17 -2.03
CA GLU A 207 21.50 -3.10 -1.86
C GLU A 207 22.52 -3.16 -3.00
N VAL A 208 22.84 -1.99 -3.54
CA VAL A 208 23.84 -1.82 -4.59
C VAL A 208 24.82 -0.71 -4.20
N PRO A 209 26.03 -0.68 -4.78
CA PRO A 209 26.94 0.45 -4.63
C PRO A 209 26.33 1.77 -5.14
N GLY A 210 26.73 2.89 -4.52
CA GLY A 210 26.38 4.25 -4.95
C GLY A 210 25.74 5.09 -3.84
N GLU A 211 25.32 6.31 -4.20
CA GLU A 211 24.72 7.28 -3.27
C GLU A 211 23.52 6.70 -2.51
N PRO A 212 23.55 6.69 -1.16
CA PRO A 212 22.46 6.17 -0.34
C PRO A 212 21.12 6.84 -0.65
N ASN A 213 20.10 6.01 -0.81
CA ASN A 213 18.72 6.46 -0.98
C ASN A 213 17.79 5.91 0.11
N ALA A 214 18.37 5.16 1.06
CA ALA A 214 17.74 4.54 2.19
C ALA A 214 18.55 4.79 3.47
N ASP A 215 17.88 5.10 4.56
CA ASP A 215 18.48 5.39 5.88
C ASP A 215 17.54 4.92 7.00
N SER A 216 18.05 4.05 7.87
CA SER A 216 17.32 3.51 9.02
C SER A 216 18.25 3.33 10.22
N THR A 217 17.73 3.59 11.42
CA THR A 217 18.38 3.20 12.67
C THR A 217 17.73 1.93 13.24
N VAL A 218 18.55 1.03 13.78
CA VAL A 218 18.16 -0.22 14.42
C VAL A 218 18.62 -0.19 15.88
N GLU A 219 17.69 -0.42 16.79
CA GLU A 219 17.91 -0.50 18.24
C GLU A 219 17.31 -1.79 18.78
N VAL A 220 17.88 -2.33 19.85
CA VAL A 220 17.35 -3.51 20.54
C VAL A 220 16.44 -3.04 21.67
N LEU A 221 15.21 -3.54 21.69
CA LEU A 221 14.26 -3.28 22.78
C LEU A 221 14.29 -4.40 23.82
N GLU A 222 14.34 -5.64 23.36
CA GLU A 222 14.26 -6.81 24.24
C GLU A 222 14.97 -8.00 23.60
N VAL A 223 15.67 -8.81 24.39
CA VAL A 223 16.30 -10.06 23.95
C VAL A 223 15.62 -11.24 24.64
N ARG A 224 15.26 -12.27 23.87
CA ARG A 224 14.67 -13.52 24.36
C ARG A 224 15.32 -14.73 23.68
N GLY A 225 16.31 -15.32 24.34
CA GLY A 225 17.05 -16.47 23.81
C GLY A 225 17.78 -16.11 22.51
N GLU A 226 17.45 -16.80 21.42
CA GLU A 226 18.07 -16.60 20.10
C GLU A 226 17.41 -15.49 19.28
N LEU A 227 16.38 -14.82 19.80
CA LEU A 227 15.65 -13.76 19.13
C LEU A 227 15.71 -12.46 19.93
N ALA A 228 15.50 -11.36 19.23
CA ALA A 228 15.33 -10.04 19.83
C ALA A 228 14.19 -9.28 19.16
N LEU A 229 13.56 -8.41 19.94
CA LEU A 229 12.65 -7.38 19.47
C LEU A 229 13.47 -6.13 19.21
N TYR A 230 13.37 -5.62 18.00
CA TYR A 230 14.09 -4.45 17.53
C TYR A 230 13.13 -3.29 17.31
N GLN A 231 13.57 -2.08 17.66
CA GLN A 231 12.99 -0.84 17.16
C GLN A 231 13.71 -0.44 15.88
N LEU A 232 12.95 -0.17 14.82
CA LEU A 232 13.46 0.34 13.56
C LEU A 232 12.89 1.73 13.28
N SER A 233 13.77 2.70 13.02
CA SER A 233 13.41 4.10 12.78
C SER A 233 13.88 4.53 11.39
N PRO A 234 13.07 4.30 10.32
CA PRO A 234 13.44 4.68 8.96
C PRO A 234 13.21 6.18 8.71
N VAL A 235 14.23 6.88 8.23
CA VAL A 235 14.10 8.28 7.77
C VAL A 235 13.43 8.31 6.40
N THR A 236 13.88 7.46 5.48
CA THR A 236 13.31 7.28 4.14
C THR A 236 12.20 6.22 4.11
N GLY A 237 11.65 5.93 2.93
CA GLY A 237 10.58 4.94 2.76
C GLY A 237 10.67 4.18 1.43
N LYS A 238 11.82 3.54 1.17
CA LYS A 238 11.98 2.68 -0.01
C LYS A 238 11.21 1.37 0.17
N ARG A 239 10.78 0.77 -0.94
CA ARG A 239 10.12 -0.55 -0.93
C ARG A 239 11.03 -1.56 -0.22
N HIS A 240 10.48 -2.31 0.74
CA HIS A 240 11.20 -3.30 1.54
C HIS A 240 12.42 -2.77 2.32
N GLN A 241 12.57 -1.45 2.52
CA GLN A 241 13.78 -0.86 3.11
C GLN A 241 14.22 -1.53 4.41
N LEU A 242 13.29 -1.67 5.37
CA LEU A 242 13.58 -2.29 6.67
C LEU A 242 13.97 -3.76 6.53
N ARG A 243 13.26 -4.50 5.68
CA ARG A 243 13.52 -5.93 5.41
C ARG A 243 14.91 -6.14 4.81
N VAL A 244 15.27 -5.31 3.82
CA VAL A 244 16.59 -5.33 3.17
C VAL A 244 17.70 -4.94 4.14
N HIS A 245 17.55 -3.85 4.90
CA HIS A 245 18.57 -3.41 5.86
C HIS A 245 18.79 -4.45 6.96
N MET A 246 17.71 -5.00 7.53
CA MET A 246 17.78 -6.04 8.56
C MET A 246 18.46 -7.31 8.02
N ASN A 247 18.06 -7.77 6.83
CA ASN A 247 18.71 -8.90 6.17
C ASN A 247 20.20 -8.66 5.93
N ALA A 248 20.58 -7.48 5.44
CA ALA A 248 21.97 -7.14 5.15
C ALA A 248 22.83 -6.91 6.41
N LEU A 249 22.23 -6.74 7.59
CA LEU A 249 22.92 -6.77 8.89
C LEU A 249 23.09 -8.19 9.44
N GLY A 250 22.64 -9.22 8.70
CA GLY A 250 22.60 -10.60 9.19
C GLY A 250 21.49 -10.85 10.21
N LEU A 251 20.48 -9.97 10.25
CA LEU A 251 19.32 -9.98 11.14
C LEU A 251 18.03 -10.11 10.33
N PRO A 252 17.86 -11.10 9.44
CA PRO A 252 16.63 -11.20 8.63
C PRO A 252 15.40 -11.26 9.55
N ILE A 253 14.38 -10.47 9.21
CA ILE A 253 13.14 -10.42 9.99
C ILE A 253 12.48 -11.80 9.94
N LEU A 254 12.00 -12.28 11.08
CA LEU A 254 11.36 -13.59 11.18
C LEU A 254 10.10 -13.63 10.30
N ASP A 255 9.87 -14.79 9.68
CA ASP A 255 8.75 -15.05 8.76
C ASP A 255 8.73 -14.12 7.52
N ASP A 256 9.90 -13.61 7.11
CA ASP A 256 10.04 -12.87 5.85
C ASP A 256 10.14 -13.82 4.66
N HIS A 257 9.07 -13.86 3.87
CA HIS A 257 8.95 -14.70 2.67
C HIS A 257 9.83 -14.29 1.48
N PHE A 258 10.52 -13.14 1.52
CA PHE A 258 11.38 -12.70 0.41
C PHE A 258 12.86 -12.60 0.78
N TYR A 259 13.20 -12.58 2.07
CA TYR A 259 14.56 -12.38 2.54
C TYR A 259 14.90 -13.31 3.71
N PRO A 260 16.06 -13.99 3.70
CA PRO A 260 17.09 -13.95 2.66
C PRO A 260 16.72 -14.74 1.40
N VAL A 261 15.87 -15.77 1.56
CA VAL A 261 15.47 -16.71 0.51
C VAL A 261 13.99 -16.53 0.23
N VAL A 262 13.60 -16.60 -1.04
CA VAL A 262 12.19 -16.52 -1.43
C VAL A 262 11.49 -17.81 -1.04
N ASN A 263 10.45 -17.69 -0.22
CA ASN A 263 9.56 -18.77 0.17
C ASN A 263 8.12 -18.26 0.01
N ASP A 264 7.46 -18.62 -1.09
CA ASP A 264 6.09 -18.20 -1.38
C ASP A 264 5.11 -19.25 -0.83
N PRO A 265 4.46 -18.99 0.32
CA PRO A 265 3.54 -19.95 0.89
C PRO A 265 2.29 -20.11 -0.01
N PRO A 266 1.55 -21.24 0.11
CA PRO A 266 0.31 -21.42 -0.61
C PRO A 266 -0.67 -20.26 -0.39
N GLU A 267 -1.48 -19.96 -1.40
CA GLU A 267 -2.49 -18.92 -1.27
C GLU A 267 -3.46 -19.22 -0.13
N GLY A 268 -3.69 -18.24 0.74
CA GLY A 268 -4.52 -18.40 1.94
C GLY A 268 -3.78 -18.92 3.17
N ASP A 269 -2.48 -19.24 3.08
CA ASP A 269 -1.66 -19.52 4.26
C ASP A 269 -1.25 -18.22 4.94
N TYR A 270 -1.77 -18.03 6.15
CA TYR A 270 -1.50 -16.88 7.00
C TYR A 270 -0.78 -17.24 8.31
N SER A 271 -0.24 -18.48 8.41
CA SER A 271 0.33 -19.04 9.64
C SER A 271 1.64 -18.37 10.07
N GLN A 272 2.40 -17.83 9.11
CA GLN A 272 3.70 -17.19 9.33
C GLN A 272 3.67 -15.73 8.87
N PRO A 273 3.04 -14.82 9.63
CA PRO A 273 3.07 -13.40 9.30
C PRO A 273 4.46 -12.83 9.56
N LEU A 274 4.96 -12.04 8.60
CA LEU A 274 6.17 -11.24 8.73
C LEU A 274 6.18 -10.53 10.09
N ARG A 275 7.22 -10.74 10.91
CA ARG A 275 7.33 -10.10 12.23
C ARG A 275 7.83 -8.67 12.13
N LEU A 276 7.10 -7.83 11.39
CA LEU A 276 7.35 -6.40 11.23
C LEU A 276 6.04 -5.62 11.41
N LEU A 277 6.06 -4.66 12.31
CA LEU A 277 4.91 -3.84 12.70
C LEU A 277 5.25 -2.36 12.62
N ALA A 278 4.47 -1.58 11.88
CA ALA A 278 4.47 -0.11 11.92
C ALA A 278 3.81 0.35 13.24
N ARG A 279 4.63 0.51 14.27
CA ARG A 279 4.19 0.66 15.66
C ARG A 279 3.70 2.07 15.99
N ALA A 280 4.42 3.11 15.57
CA ALA A 280 4.11 4.49 15.92
C ALA A 280 4.34 5.47 14.78
N LEU A 281 3.52 6.51 14.75
CA LEU A 281 3.67 7.68 13.87
C LEU A 281 3.58 8.94 14.73
N ALA A 282 4.48 9.89 14.51
CA ALA A 282 4.43 11.20 15.15
C ALA A 282 4.82 12.30 14.16
N PHE A 283 4.09 13.42 14.20
CA PHE A 283 4.30 14.58 13.34
C PHE A 283 3.54 15.79 13.89
N ASP A 284 3.94 16.99 13.50
CA ASP A 284 3.14 18.20 13.72
C ASP A 284 2.09 18.32 12.62
N ASP A 285 0.83 18.48 13.00
CA ASP A 285 -0.29 18.60 12.07
C ASP A 285 -0.11 19.88 11.22
N PRO A 286 0.05 19.78 9.90
CA PRO A 286 0.34 20.93 9.05
C PRO A 286 -0.89 21.82 8.84
N VAL A 287 -2.08 21.38 9.26
CA VAL A 287 -3.31 22.18 9.20
C VAL A 287 -3.57 22.88 10.52
N THR A 288 -3.46 22.15 11.64
CA THR A 288 -3.84 22.65 12.97
C THR A 288 -2.67 23.13 13.83
N GLY A 289 -1.44 22.75 13.48
CA GLY A 289 -0.23 22.96 14.28
C GLY A 289 -0.12 22.04 15.51
N GLN A 290 -1.08 21.14 15.73
CA GLN A 290 -1.08 20.24 16.88
C GLN A 290 -0.04 19.12 16.72
N ALA A 291 0.76 18.86 17.74
CA ALA A 291 1.59 17.66 17.79
C ALA A 291 0.71 16.39 17.83
N ARG A 292 0.84 15.54 16.81
CA ARG A 292 0.11 14.26 16.71
C ARG A 292 1.04 13.10 17.02
N HIS A 293 0.52 12.15 17.80
CA HIS A 293 1.20 10.90 18.12
C HIS A 293 0.20 9.75 18.12
N PHE A 294 0.47 8.73 17.32
CA PHE A 294 -0.38 7.54 17.18
C PHE A 294 0.41 6.29 17.49
N LEU A 295 -0.22 5.35 18.20
CA LEU A 295 0.29 4.03 18.50
C LEU A 295 -0.65 2.97 17.94
N SER A 296 -0.06 1.96 17.29
CA SER A 296 -0.79 0.78 16.84
C SER A 296 -1.34 0.01 18.04
N ARG A 297 -2.56 -0.52 17.90
CA ARG A 297 -3.15 -1.46 18.87
C ARG A 297 -2.72 -2.90 18.59
N LEU A 298 -2.08 -3.15 17.45
CA LEU A 298 -1.51 -4.45 17.11
C LEU A 298 -0.19 -4.68 17.86
N SER A 299 0.16 -5.95 18.06
CA SER A 299 1.41 -6.37 18.69
C SER A 299 2.02 -7.53 17.92
N LEU A 300 3.36 -7.61 17.92
CA LEU A 300 4.04 -8.80 17.43
C LEU A 300 3.97 -9.92 18.47
N HIS A 301 3.67 -11.13 18.02
CA HIS A 301 3.75 -12.33 18.83
C HIS A 301 5.11 -13.00 18.64
N TRP A 302 5.74 -13.36 19.74
CA TRP A 302 6.94 -14.20 19.72
C TRP A 302 6.57 -15.60 19.21
N PRO A 303 7.43 -16.24 18.40
CA PRO A 303 7.20 -17.62 18.00
C PRO A 303 7.15 -18.49 19.26
N THR A 304 6.10 -19.30 19.38
CA THR A 304 6.05 -20.35 20.39
C THR A 304 7.10 -21.40 20.04
N LYS A 305 7.98 -21.74 20.98
CA LYS A 305 8.90 -22.87 20.81
C LYS A 305 8.07 -24.12 20.50
N PRO A 306 8.39 -24.90 19.44
CA PRO A 306 7.80 -26.22 19.28
C PRO A 306 8.26 -27.11 20.45
N GLY A 307 7.34 -27.56 21.30
CA GLY A 307 7.57 -28.58 22.32
C GLY A 307 8.27 -28.12 23.61
N ALA A 308 7.57 -27.36 24.45
CA ALA A 308 7.83 -27.33 25.89
C ALA A 308 6.96 -28.37 26.59
#